data_AF-A0A6B2LNC0-F1
#
_entry.id   AF-A0A6B2LNC0-F1
#
_cell.length_a   1.000
_cell.length_b   1.000
_cell.length_c   1.000
_cell.angle_alpha   90.00
_cell.angle_beta   90.00
_cell.angle_gamma   90.00
#
_symmetry.space_group_name_H-M   'P 1'
#
loop_
_entity.id
_entity.type
_entity.pdbx_description
1 polymer ?
#
loop_
_entity_poly.entity_id
_entity_poly.type
_entity_poly.pdbx_seq_one_letter_code
_entity_poly.pdbx_strand_id
1 'polypeptide(L)'
;MDIVDAAGDDQYAPIRNNYWRTAKGIIMLYDVQRIQTLEYLQLLKEEMESLGSLALPVMVVGNKVDLERVVSEQQGREFAKQCGFKYKEVSTLQSTPEEIGKVVFEEMVREIEKQ
;
A
#
# COMPACT_ATOMS: atom_id res chain seq x y z
N MET A 1 -8.39 14.51 -7.12
CA MET A 1 -7.55 13.35 -6.72
C MET A 1 -8.16 12.17 -7.42
N ASP A 2 -7.44 11.58 -8.35
CA ASP A 2 -7.89 10.40 -9.07
C ASP A 2 -7.30 9.18 -8.36
N ILE A 3 -8.18 8.35 -7.78
CA ILE A 3 -7.80 7.10 -7.11
C ILE A 3 -8.08 5.98 -8.09
N VAL A 4 -7.06 5.18 -8.36
CA VAL A 4 -7.18 3.99 -9.21
C VAL A 4 -7.01 2.77 -8.32
N ASP A 5 -8.05 1.94 -8.25
CA ASP A 5 -7.94 0.60 -7.68
C ASP A 5 -7.40 -0.34 -8.76
N ALA A 6 -6.19 -0.87 -8.54
CA ALA A 6 -5.59 -1.85 -9.43
C ALA A 6 -5.93 -3.24 -8.90
N ALA A 7 -6.67 -4.03 -9.69
CA ALA A 7 -6.94 -5.43 -9.36
C ALA A 7 -5.62 -6.17 -9.07
N GLY A 8 -5.58 -6.90 -7.95
CA GLY A 8 -4.38 -7.61 -7.48
C GLY A 8 -4.03 -8.90 -8.25
N ASP A 9 -4.85 -9.27 -9.24
CA ASP A 9 -4.61 -10.45 -10.10
C ASP A 9 -3.57 -10.12 -11.19
N ASP A 10 -2.61 -11.02 -11.37
CA ASP A 10 -1.52 -10.92 -12.35
C ASP A 10 -2.01 -10.76 -13.79
N GLN A 11 -3.23 -11.22 -14.10
CA GLN A 11 -3.86 -11.05 -15.41
C GLN A 11 -4.08 -9.57 -15.79
N TYR A 12 -4.07 -8.66 -14.82
CA TYR A 12 -4.20 -7.21 -15.04
C TYR A 12 -2.88 -6.44 -14.96
N ALA A 13 -1.74 -7.14 -14.86
CA ALA A 13 -0.41 -6.51 -14.82
C ALA A 13 -0.14 -5.49 -15.95
N PRO A 14 -0.56 -5.70 -17.22
CA PRO A 14 -0.36 -4.70 -18.27
C PRO A 14 -1.09 -3.38 -18.02
N ILE A 15 -2.27 -3.44 -17.39
CA ILE A 15 -3.07 -2.27 -17.02
C ILE A 15 -2.43 -1.57 -15.83
N ARG A 16 -2.02 -2.34 -14.81
CA ARG A 16 -1.29 -1.86 -13.63
C ARG A 16 0.02 -1.12 -13.99
N ASN A 17 0.76 -1.62 -14.98
CA ASN A 17 2.02 -1.02 -15.45
C ASN A 17 1.88 0.40 -16.01
N ASN A 18 0.74 0.75 -16.61
CA ASN A 18 0.51 2.12 -17.06
C ASN A 18 0.32 3.08 -15.89
N TYR A 19 -0.34 2.63 -14.81
CA TYR A 19 -0.56 3.45 -13.63
C TYR A 19 0.74 3.72 -12.85
N TRP A 20 1.67 2.76 -12.82
CA TRP A 20 2.98 2.96 -12.18
C TRP A 20 3.78 4.15 -12.75
N ARG A 21 3.59 4.47 -14.04
CA ARG A 21 4.30 5.57 -14.70
C ARG A 21 3.66 6.94 -14.46
N THR A 22 2.36 6.99 -14.20
CA THR A 22 1.62 8.25 -14.02
C THR A 22 1.29 8.55 -12.56
N ALA A 23 1.49 7.58 -11.66
CA ALA A 23 1.23 7.74 -10.25
C ALA A 23 2.11 8.84 -9.62
N LYS A 24 1.52 9.57 -8.67
CA LYS A 24 2.25 10.53 -7.83
C LYS A 24 2.58 9.98 -6.45
N GLY A 25 1.92 8.90 -6.04
CA GLY A 25 2.13 8.18 -4.79
C GLY A 25 1.38 6.85 -4.85
N ILE A 26 1.80 5.89 -4.04
CA ILE A 26 1.34 4.50 -4.13
C ILE A 26 0.94 4.01 -2.75
N ILE A 27 -0.24 3.40 -2.66
CA ILE A 27 -0.73 2.74 -1.45
C ILE A 27 -0.79 1.24 -1.73
N MET A 28 -0.06 0.46 -0.95
CA MET A 28 -0.06 -1.00 -1.00
C MET A 28 -0.82 -1.55 0.20
N LEU A 29 -1.93 -2.26 -0.06
CA LEU A 29 -2.73 -2.87 1.00
C LEU A 29 -2.42 -4.36 1.14
N TYR A 30 -2.29 -4.83 2.37
CA TYR A 30 -2.28 -6.27 2.69
C TYR A 30 -3.29 -6.58 3.80
N ASP A 31 -3.61 -7.85 3.96
CA ASP A 31 -4.55 -8.36 4.95
C ASP A 31 -3.78 -8.96 6.14
N VAL A 32 -3.99 -8.45 7.35
CA VAL A 32 -3.25 -8.90 8.54
C VAL A 32 -3.49 -10.38 8.89
N GLN A 33 -4.53 -11.01 8.35
CA GLN A 33 -4.78 -12.44 8.55
C GLN A 33 -4.04 -13.34 7.55
N ARG A 34 -3.43 -12.78 6.50
CA ARG A 34 -2.85 -13.55 5.39
C ARG A 34 -1.44 -13.06 5.06
N ILE A 35 -0.43 -13.75 5.61
CA ILE A 35 0.99 -13.43 5.39
C ILE A 35 1.37 -13.38 3.91
N GLN A 36 0.75 -14.22 3.08
CA GLN A 36 0.98 -14.27 1.64
C GLN A 36 0.65 -12.93 0.95
N THR A 37 -0.29 -12.15 1.51
CA THR A 37 -0.62 -10.83 0.97
C THR A 37 0.45 -9.78 1.27
N LEU A 38 1.18 -9.91 2.39
CA LEU A 38 2.35 -9.07 2.68
C LEU A 38 3.53 -9.48 1.79
N GLU A 39 3.75 -10.79 1.62
CA GLU A 39 4.79 -11.33 0.71
C GLU A 39 4.55 -10.88 -0.73
N TYR A 40 3.30 -10.81 -1.18
CA TYR A 40 2.98 -10.30 -2.51
C TYR A 40 3.34 -8.81 -2.70
N LEU A 41 3.34 -8.00 -1.64
CA LEU A 41 3.79 -6.60 -1.74
C LEU A 41 5.28 -6.50 -2.08
N GLN A 42 6.09 -7.48 -1.69
CA GLN A 42 7.49 -7.55 -2.09
C GLN A 42 7.63 -7.75 -3.60
N LEU A 43 6.80 -8.61 -4.20
CA LEU A 43 6.78 -8.81 -5.65
C LEU A 43 6.34 -7.54 -6.37
N LEU A 44 5.29 -6.87 -5.89
CA LEU A 44 4.85 -5.59 -6.46
C LEU A 44 5.93 -4.51 -6.37
N LYS A 45 6.71 -4.49 -5.29
CA LYS A 45 7.86 -3.60 -5.17
C LYS A 45 8.89 -3.87 -6.26
N GLU A 46 9.26 -5.13 -6.47
CA GLU A 46 10.24 -5.51 -7.49
C GLU A 46 9.75 -5.15 -8.91
N GLU A 47 8.46 -5.34 -9.19
CA GLU A 47 7.83 -4.88 -10.43
C GLU A 47 7.98 -3.37 -10.61
N MET A 48 7.66 -2.56 -9.59
CA MET A 48 7.78 -1.10 -9.65
C MET A 48 9.24 -0.64 -9.85
N GLU A 49 10.19 -1.28 -9.17
CA GLU A 49 11.62 -0.99 -9.29
C GLU A 49 12.12 -1.28 -10.70
N SER A 50 11.67 -2.39 -11.31
CA SER A 50 12.04 -2.74 -12.69
C SER A 50 11.56 -1.72 -13.74
N LEU A 51 10.49 -0.99 -13.43
CA LEU A 51 9.90 0.03 -14.29
C LEU A 51 10.47 1.44 -14.07
N GLY A 52 11.39 1.62 -13.11
CA GLY A 52 12.07 2.88 -12.83
C GLY A 52 11.30 3.84 -11.92
N SER A 53 10.23 3.41 -11.24
CA SER A 53 9.39 4.27 -10.37
C SER A 53 9.94 4.47 -8.94
N LEU A 54 11.27 4.52 -8.77
CA LEU A 54 11.96 4.56 -7.47
C LEU A 54 11.79 5.87 -6.66
N ALA A 55 11.20 6.93 -7.24
CA ALA A 55 11.10 8.23 -6.58
C ALA A 55 9.74 8.49 -5.89
N LEU A 56 8.73 7.67 -6.14
CA LEU A 56 7.38 7.96 -5.63
C LEU A 56 7.25 7.63 -4.14
N PRO A 57 6.53 8.44 -3.35
CA PRO A 57 6.19 8.09 -1.98
C PRO A 57 5.27 6.85 -1.98
N VAL A 58 5.64 5.84 -1.20
CA VAL A 58 4.88 4.59 -1.05
C VAL A 58 4.47 4.42 0.41
N MET A 59 3.23 3.95 0.62
CA MET A 59 2.69 3.60 1.92
C MET A 59 2.15 2.17 1.91
N VAL A 60 2.59 1.37 2.88
CA VAL A 60 2.04 0.06 3.18
C VAL A 60 0.93 0.21 4.21
N VAL A 61 -0.21 -0.42 3.96
CA VAL A 61 -1.39 -0.38 4.82
C VAL A 61 -1.82 -1.79 5.19
N GLY A 62 -1.73 -2.13 6.47
CA GLY A 62 -2.31 -3.37 7.01
C GLY A 62 -3.81 -3.19 7.23
N ASN A 63 -4.64 -3.94 6.51
CA ASN A 63 -6.08 -3.91 6.64
C ASN A 63 -6.60 -5.08 7.50
N LYS A 64 -7.83 -4.93 8.00
CA LYS A 64 -8.59 -5.90 8.82
C LYS A 64 -8.02 -6.12 10.22
N VAL A 65 -7.51 -5.05 10.82
CA VAL A 65 -6.91 -5.10 12.17
C VAL A 65 -7.89 -5.39 13.30
N ASP A 66 -9.18 -5.36 12.97
CA ASP A 66 -10.28 -5.83 13.80
C ASP A 66 -10.35 -7.37 13.95
N LEU A 67 -9.64 -8.12 13.10
CA LEU A 67 -9.63 -9.58 13.10
C LEU A 67 -8.37 -10.14 13.77
N GLU A 68 -8.42 -11.42 14.15
CA GLU A 68 -7.25 -12.12 14.69
C GLU A 68 -6.14 -12.17 13.66
N ARG A 69 -5.01 -11.54 13.99
CA ARG A 69 -3.90 -11.32 13.07
C ARG A 69 -2.92 -12.49 13.06
N VAL A 70 -2.44 -12.82 11.85
CA VAL A 70 -1.32 -13.74 11.59
C VAL A 70 -0.04 -12.94 11.35
N VAL A 71 -0.17 -11.74 10.80
CA VAL A 71 0.92 -10.77 10.61
C VAL A 71 0.88 -9.77 11.76
N SER A 72 1.93 -9.77 12.58
CA SER A 72 2.08 -8.77 13.64
C SER A 72 2.27 -7.37 13.07
N GLU A 73 1.88 -6.34 13.84
CA GLU A 73 2.13 -4.94 13.45
C GLU A 73 3.63 -4.71 13.20
N GLN A 74 4.47 -5.33 14.04
CA GLN A 74 5.93 -5.22 13.93
C GLN A 74 6.44 -5.76 12.59
N GLN A 75 5.94 -6.89 12.10
CA GLN A 75 6.33 -7.45 10.80
C GLN A 75 5.97 -6.51 9.65
N GLY A 76 4.75 -5.97 9.63
CA GLY A 76 4.33 -5.00 8.61
C GLY A 76 5.14 -3.71 8.65
N ARG A 77 5.42 -3.21 9.86
CA ARG A 77 6.23 -2.01 10.07
C ARG A 77 7.69 -2.22 9.68
N GLU A 78 8.27 -3.37 9.96
CA GLU A 78 9.63 -3.73 9.57
C GLU A 78 9.76 -3.84 8.05
N PHE A 79 8.81 -4.51 7.39
CA PHE A 79 8.75 -4.58 5.93
C PHE A 79 8.74 -3.17 5.31
N ALA A 80 7.81 -2.32 5.75
CA ALA A 80 7.72 -0.95 5.24
C ALA A 80 9.02 -0.17 5.48
N LYS A 81 9.61 -0.29 6.68
CA LYS A 81 10.87 0.37 7.02
C LYS A 81 12.04 -0.10 6.13
N GLN A 82 12.15 -1.40 5.87
CA GLN A 82 13.19 -1.97 5.02
C GLN A 82 13.09 -1.46 3.58
N CYS A 83 11.86 -1.28 3.09
CA CYS A 83 11.59 -0.72 1.77
C CYS A 83 11.68 0.81 1.70
N GLY A 84 11.83 1.51 2.84
CA GLY A 84 11.79 2.97 2.89
C GLY A 84 10.38 3.56 2.76
N PHE A 85 9.35 2.76 2.99
CA PHE A 85 7.94 3.11 2.82
C PHE A 85 7.30 3.55 4.16
N LYS A 86 6.19 4.29 4.07
CA LYS A 86 5.35 4.58 5.25
C LYS A 86 4.51 3.36 5.63
N TYR A 87 4.06 3.33 6.88
CA TYR A 87 3.22 2.26 7.39
C TYR A 87 2.01 2.82 8.14
N LYS A 88 0.82 2.27 7.87
CA LYS A 88 -0.42 2.50 8.61
C LYS A 88 -1.19 1.20 8.77
N GLU A 89 -2.11 1.18 9.73
CA GLU A 89 -3.07 0.09 9.91
C GLU A 89 -4.49 0.67 9.87
N VAL A 90 -5.42 -0.07 9.28
CA VAL A 90 -6.84 0.31 9.17
C VAL A 90 -7.75 -0.90 9.37
N SER A 91 -8.97 -0.64 9.83
CA SER A 91 -10.08 -1.58 9.72
C SER A 91 -11.13 -0.94 8.84
N THR A 92 -11.29 -1.43 7.61
CA THR A 92 -12.39 -0.98 6.74
C THR A 92 -13.77 -1.38 7.25
N LEU A 93 -13.84 -2.31 8.22
CA LEU A 93 -15.08 -2.75 8.84
C LEU A 93 -15.48 -1.85 10.03
N GLN A 94 -14.52 -1.44 10.84
CA GLN A 94 -14.77 -0.67 12.07
C GLN A 94 -14.64 0.85 11.88
N SER A 95 -13.88 1.31 10.89
CA SER A 95 -13.67 2.74 10.64
C SER A 95 -14.59 3.28 9.56
N THR A 96 -14.96 4.55 9.68
CA THR A 96 -15.72 5.22 8.62
C THR A 96 -14.83 5.54 7.42
N PRO A 97 -15.41 5.74 6.22
CA PRO A 97 -14.66 6.19 5.05
C PRO A 97 -13.87 7.47 5.30
N GLU A 98 -14.40 8.40 6.08
CA GLU A 98 -13.72 9.65 6.46
C GLU A 98 -12.48 9.41 7.31
N GLU A 99 -12.57 8.50 8.30
CA GLU A 99 -11.44 8.15 9.16
C GLU A 99 -10.33 7.47 8.37
N ILE A 100 -10.69 6.51 7.50
CA ILE A 100 -9.74 5.82 6.63
C ILE A 100 -9.08 6.83 5.68
N GLY A 101 -9.87 7.74 5.11
CA GLY A 101 -9.35 8.75 4.20
C GLY A 101 -8.36 9.70 4.88
N LYS A 102 -8.63 10.09 6.12
CA LYS A 102 -7.70 10.88 6.90
C LYS A 102 -6.40 10.15 7.24
N VAL A 103 -6.48 8.86 7.60
CA VAL A 103 -5.31 8.08 8.00
C VAL A 103 -4.41 7.72 6.82
N VAL A 104 -5.02 7.44 5.66
CA VAL A 104 -4.32 6.91 4.48
C VAL A 104 -4.15 7.97 3.39
N PHE A 105 -5.25 8.55 2.89
CA PHE A 105 -5.21 9.43 1.72
C PHE A 105 -4.62 10.80 2.06
N GLU A 106 -5.06 11.47 3.13
CA GLU A 106 -4.50 12.76 3.53
C GLU A 106 -3.01 12.66 3.86
N GLU A 107 -2.60 11.59 4.53
CA GLU A 107 -1.19 11.36 4.85
C GLU A 107 -0.37 11.12 3.58
N MET A 108 -0.88 10.34 2.63
CA MET A 108 -0.22 10.14 1.34
C MET A 108 -0.07 11.47 0.59
N VAL A 109 -1.12 12.30 0.53
CA VAL A 109 -1.05 13.62 -0.11
C VAL A 109 0.05 14.48 0.52
N ARG A 110 0.15 14.49 1.85
CA ARG A 110 1.22 15.22 2.55
C ARG A 110 2.61 14.71 2.22
N GLU A 111 2.79 13.41 1.98
CA GLU A 111 4.10 12.88 1.57
C GLU A 111 4.44 13.23 0.13
N ILE A 112 3.45 13.28 -0.76
CA ILE A 112 3.61 13.75 -2.15
C ILE A 112 4.04 15.22 -2.17
N GLU A 113 3.43 16.08 -1.34
CA GLU A 113 3.73 17.52 -1.30
C GLU A 113 5.10 17.87 -0.67
N LYS A 114 5.76 16.92 0.00
CA LYS A 114 7.09 17.12 0.62
C LYS A 114 8.26 16.87 -0.34
N GLN A 115 8.00 16.27 -1.51
CA GLN A 115 8.99 16.04 -2.56
C GLN A 115 9.07 17.24 -3.50
#